data_AF-A0A9E0L2H9-F1
#
_entry.id   AF-A0A9E0L2H9-F1
#
_cell.length_a   1.000
_cell.length_b   1.000
_cell.length_c   1.000
_cell.angle_alpha   90.00
_cell.angle_beta   90.00
_cell.angle_gamma   90.00
#
_symmetry.space_group_name_H-M   'P 1'
#
loop_
_entity.id
_entity.type
_entity.pdbx_description
1 polymer ?
#
loop_
_entity_poly.entity_id
_entity_poly.type
_entity_poly.pdbx_seq_one_letter_code
_entity_poly.pdbx_strand_id
1 'polypeptide(L)'
;APGDYKPGIAALYRELDLPVYPMATNAGVHWSRKGFNLTPGVIVFEYLEPIPPGLKRGEFMRTLEERIETATETLLAEDPAYRPPVAA
;
A
#
# COMPACT_ATOMS: atom_id res chain seq x y z
N ALA A 1 2.36 -9.62 7.67
CA ALA A 1 2.11 -8.53 8.63
C ALA A 1 2.14 -7.22 7.85
N PRO A 2 1.24 -6.27 8.14
CA PRO A 2 1.23 -4.97 7.48
C PRO A 2 2.60 -4.29 7.58
N GLY A 3 2.89 -3.41 6.61
CA GLY A 3 4.13 -2.64 6.62
C GLY A 3 4.22 -1.71 7.83
N ASP A 4 5.44 -1.31 8.21
CA ASP A 4 5.67 -0.28 9.22
C ASP A 4 5.45 1.12 8.60
N TYR A 5 4.22 1.65 8.74
CA TYR A 5 3.81 2.95 8.20
C TYR A 5 4.50 4.11 8.93
N LYS A 6 5.41 4.78 8.20
CA LYS A 6 6.20 5.88 8.76
C LYS A 6 5.39 7.17 8.85
N PRO A 7 5.48 7.93 9.96
CA PRO A 7 4.63 9.10 10.18
C PRO A 7 5.00 10.34 9.37
N GLY A 8 6.10 10.32 8.60
CA GLY A 8 6.58 11.48 7.83
C GLY A 8 5.56 11.98 6.80
N ILE A 9 4.77 11.06 6.22
CA ILE A 9 3.69 11.43 5.29
C ILE A 9 2.60 12.28 5.95
N ALA A 10 2.30 12.05 7.24
CA ALA A 10 1.31 12.85 7.96
C ALA A 10 1.75 14.30 8.17
N ALA A 11 3.06 14.55 8.24
CA ALA A 11 3.58 15.92 8.28
C ALA A 11 3.35 16.62 6.93
N LEU A 12 3.70 15.96 5.82
CA LEU A 12 3.47 16.50 4.48
C LEU A 12 1.98 16.75 4.20
N TYR A 13 1.11 15.81 4.54
CA TYR A 13 -0.34 15.94 4.41
C TYR A 13 -0.88 17.18 5.13
N ARG A 14 -0.40 17.44 6.35
CA ARG A 14 -0.80 18.61 7.14
C ARG A 14 -0.28 19.92 6.56
N GLU A 15 1.00 19.98 6.17
CA GLU A 15 1.64 21.23 5.73
C GLU A 15 1.24 21.63 4.31
N LEU A 16 0.98 20.65 3.43
CA LEU A 16 0.68 20.91 2.03
C LEU A 16 -0.81 21.19 1.79
N ASP A 17 -1.70 20.73 2.67
CA ASP A 17 -3.15 20.90 2.55
C ASP A 17 -3.71 20.39 1.20
N LEU A 18 -3.10 19.32 0.68
CA LEU A 18 -3.47 18.69 -0.58
C LEU A 18 -4.10 17.32 -0.35
N PRO A 19 -5.01 16.87 -1.24
CA PRO A 19 -5.50 15.50 -1.20
C PRO A 19 -4.37 14.50 -1.44
N VAL A 20 -4.36 13.41 -0.67
CA VAL A 20 -3.43 12.30 -0.84
C VAL A 20 -4.13 11.16 -1.56
N TYR A 21 -3.56 10.69 -2.67
CA TYR A 21 -4.04 9.51 -3.40
C TYR A 21 -3.22 8.30 -2.97
N PRO A 22 -3.78 7.39 -2.16
CA PRO A 22 -3.10 6.14 -1.82
C PRO A 22 -2.97 5.26 -3.07
N MET A 23 -1.97 4.39 -3.09
CA MET A 23 -1.79 3.42 -4.18
C MET A 23 -1.35 2.07 -3.61
N ALA A 24 -1.99 1.00 -4.08
CA ALA A 24 -1.62 -0.38 -3.78
C ALA A 24 -0.99 -1.06 -5.00
N THR A 25 -0.10 -2.03 -4.77
CA THR A 25 0.58 -2.76 -5.84
C THR A 25 0.92 -4.19 -5.45
N ASN A 26 0.83 -5.11 -6.42
CA ASN A 26 1.28 -6.51 -6.30
C ASN A 26 2.75 -6.71 -6.72
N ALA A 27 3.52 -5.65 -7.03
CA ALA A 27 4.88 -5.78 -7.57
C ALA A 27 5.79 -6.69 -6.72
N GLY A 28 5.61 -6.70 -5.39
CA GLY A 28 6.38 -7.53 -4.47
C GLY A 28 6.19 -9.04 -4.62
N VAL A 29 5.12 -9.47 -5.30
CA VAL A 29 4.89 -10.88 -5.67
C VAL A 29 5.87 -11.31 -6.76
N HIS A 30 6.13 -10.43 -7.72
CA HIS A 30 6.95 -10.73 -8.90
C HIS A 30 8.41 -10.33 -8.72
N TRP A 31 8.65 -9.23 -8.01
CA TRP A 31 9.96 -8.62 -7.81
C TRP A 31 10.31 -8.65 -6.33
N SER A 32 11.16 -9.61 -5.96
CA SER A 32 11.59 -9.81 -4.58
C SER A 32 12.32 -8.57 -4.05
N ARG A 33 12.10 -8.22 -2.77
CA ARG A 33 12.80 -7.11 -2.10
C ARG A 33 14.33 -7.24 -2.13
N LYS A 34 14.86 -8.47 -2.14
CA LYS A 34 16.30 -8.76 -2.15
C LYS A 34 16.66 -9.63 -3.35
N GLY A 35 17.77 -9.27 -4.01
CA GLY A 35 18.33 -10.01 -5.14
C GLY A 35 17.64 -9.70 -6.48
N PHE A 36 18.06 -10.40 -7.53
CA PHE A 36 17.52 -10.28 -8.90
C PHE A 36 16.50 -11.37 -9.23
N ASN A 37 15.71 -11.77 -8.24
CA ASN A 37 14.62 -12.72 -8.47
C ASN A 37 13.41 -11.95 -9.02
N LEU A 38 13.40 -11.80 -10.34
CA LEU A 38 12.35 -11.16 -11.12
C LEU A 38 11.59 -12.25 -11.86
N THR A 39 10.36 -12.52 -11.44
CA THR A 39 9.49 -13.45 -12.14
C THR A 39 8.57 -12.71 -13.11
N PRO A 40 8.26 -13.29 -14.28
CA PRO A 40 7.26 -12.72 -15.18
C PRO A 40 5.86 -12.70 -14.54
N GLY A 41 5.10 -11.65 -14.82
CA GLY A 41 3.73 -11.48 -14.34
C GLY A 41 3.18 -10.09 -14.66
N VAL A 42 1.93 -9.83 -14.26
CA VAL A 42 1.30 -8.52 -14.43
C VAL A 42 1.49 -7.73 -13.14
N ILE A 43 2.13 -6.57 -13.24
CA ILE A 43 2.24 -5.62 -12.13
C ILE A 43 1.12 -4.60 -12.24
N VAL A 44 0.33 -4.50 -11.19
CA VAL A 44 -0.80 -3.59 -11.05
C VAL A 44 -0.40 -2.45 -10.13
N PHE A 45 -0.76 -1.23 -10.54
CA PHE A 45 -0.70 -0.02 -9.71
C PHE A 45 -2.12 0.51 -9.59
N GLU A 46 -2.75 0.27 -8.46
CA GLU A 46 -4.13 0.67 -8.21
C GLU A 46 -4.16 1.97 -7.42
N TYR A 47 -4.59 3.06 -8.06
CA TYR A 47 -4.79 4.34 -7.39
C TYR A 47 -6.16 4.36 -6.71
N LEU A 48 -6.16 4.64 -5.41
CA LEU A 48 -7.36 4.61 -4.58
C LEU A 48 -7.98 6.00 -4.46
N GLU A 49 -9.22 6.02 -3.96
CA GLU A 49 -9.93 7.26 -3.66
C GLU A 49 -9.06 8.20 -2.80
N PRO A 50 -9.05 9.51 -3.10
CA PRO A 50 -8.24 10.45 -2.38
C PRO A 50 -8.68 10.58 -0.92
N ILE A 51 -7.71 10.80 -0.04
CA ILE A 51 -7.95 11.26 1.32
C ILE A 51 -7.90 12.79 1.26
N PRO A 52 -9.05 13.49 1.40
CA PRO A 52 -9.07 14.95 1.38
C PRO A 52 -8.29 15.51 2.57
N PRO A 53 -7.80 16.76 2.49
CA PRO A 53 -7.10 17.39 3.62
C PRO A 53 -8.03 17.61 4.83
N GLY A 54 -7.42 17.92 5.99
CA GLY A 54 -8.12 18.32 7.21
C GLY A 54 -8.30 17.23 8.28
N LEU A 55 -7.88 15.98 8.04
CA LEU A 55 -7.90 14.93 9.05
C LEU A 55 -6.81 15.13 10.10
N LYS A 56 -7.07 14.68 11.33
CA LYS A 56 -6.03 14.63 12.37
C LYS A 56 -5.01 13.55 12.03
N ARG A 57 -3.74 13.74 12.39
CA ARG A 57 -2.63 12.81 12.12
C ARG A 57 -2.98 11.33 12.34
N GLY A 58 -3.54 10.98 13.49
CA GLY A 58 -3.85 9.58 13.82
C GLY A 58 -4.96 8.99 12.95
N GLU A 59 -5.95 9.81 12.61
CA GLU A 59 -7.05 9.41 11.73
C GLU A 59 -6.56 9.24 10.29
N PHE A 60 -5.79 10.22 9.78
CA PHE A 60 -5.15 10.13 8.47
C PHE A 60 -4.30 8.87 8.32
N MET A 61 -3.41 8.59 9.28
CA MET A 61 -2.53 7.42 9.21
C MET A 61 -3.32 6.11 9.21
N ARG A 62 -4.35 6.00 10.06
CA ARG A 62 -5.21 4.82 10.10
C ARG A 62 -5.97 4.63 8.79
N THR A 63 -6.60 5.69 8.27
CA THR A 63 -7.33 5.63 7.00
C THR A 63 -6.41 5.29 5.82
N LEU A 64 -5.18 5.82 5.82
CA LEU A 64 -4.18 5.52 4.80
C LEU A 64 -3.81 4.03 4.82
N GLU A 65 -3.49 3.49 5.99
CA GLU A 65 -3.16 2.08 6.19
C GLU A 65 -4.34 1.17 5.81
N GLU A 66 -5.54 1.43 6.33
CA GLU A 66 -6.74 0.64 6.04
C GLU A 66 -7.03 0.57 4.53
N ARG A 67 -6.95 1.70 3.81
CA ARG A 67 -7.19 1.74 2.36
C ARG A 67 -6.14 0.92 1.58
N ILE A 68 -4.86 1.12 1.89
CA ILE A 68 -3.77 0.44 1.17
C ILE A 68 -3.80 -1.07 1.46
N GLU A 69 -3.95 -1.48 2.72
CA GLU A 69 -3.95 -2.89 3.08
C GLU A 69 -5.17 -3.62 2.51
N THR A 70 -6.37 -3.01 2.54
CA THR A 70 -7.58 -3.61 1.93
C THR A 70 -7.43 -3.84 0.43
N ALA A 71 -6.92 -2.83 -0.30
CA ALA A 71 -6.68 -2.96 -1.74
C ALA A 71 -5.55 -3.97 -2.02
N THR A 72 -4.50 -3.98 -1.20
CA THR A 72 -3.41 -4.95 -1.31
C THR A 72 -3.92 -6.37 -1.12
N GLU A 73 -4.76 -6.64 -0.12
CA GLU A 73 -5.35 -7.97 0.09
C GLU A 73 -6.16 -8.44 -1.13
N THR A 74 -6.87 -7.51 -1.78
CA THR A 74 -7.63 -7.80 -3.01
C THR A 74 -6.70 -8.13 -4.16
N LEU A 75 -5.68 -7.30 -4.42
CA LEU A 75 -4.68 -7.55 -5.47
C LEU A 75 -3.93 -8.87 -5.26
N LEU A 76 -3.59 -9.21 -4.01
CA LEU A 76 -2.93 -10.47 -3.68
C LEU A 76 -3.84 -11.67 -3.90
N ALA A 77 -5.14 -11.55 -3.63
CA ALA A 77 -6.12 -12.62 -3.88
C ALA A 77 -6.35 -12.86 -5.39
N GLU A 78 -6.24 -11.81 -6.20
CA GLU A 78 -6.41 -11.88 -7.66
C GLU A 78 -5.15 -12.38 -8.39
N ASP A 79 -3.96 -12.26 -7.78
CA ASP A 79 -2.69 -12.64 -8.40
C ASP A 79 -2.43 -14.16 -8.31
N PRO A 80 -2.38 -14.91 -9.43
CA PRO A 80 -2.18 -16.36 -9.42
C PRO A 80 -0.77 -16.79 -8.95
N ALA A 81 0.20 -15.89 -8.98
CA ALA A 81 1.55 -16.13 -8.51
C ALA A 81 1.67 -15.91 -6.99
N TYR A 82 0.71 -15.24 -6.35
CA TYR A 82 0.74 -15.02 -4.92
C TYR A 82 0.66 -16.35 -4.17
N ARG A 83 1.44 -16.43 -3.09
CA ARG A 83 1.44 -17.53 -2.13
C ARG A 83 1.36 -16.90 -0.75
N PRO A 84 0.29 -17.13 0.02
CA PRO A 84 0.19 -16.56 1.35
C PRO A 84 1.33 -17.13 2.22
N PRO A 85 1.90 -16.31 3.12
CA PRO A 85 2.90 -16.80 4.04
C PRO A 85 2.30 -17.93 4.89
N VAL A 86 3.00 -19.07 4.95
CA VAL A 86 2.63 -20.16 5.86
C VAL A 86 2.83 -19.65 7.28
N ALA A 87 1.81 -19.79 8.13
CA ALA A 87 1.93 -19.44 9.55
C ALA A 87 3.12 -20.22 10.15
N ALA A 88 4.04 -19.50 10.79
CA ALA A 88 5.19 -20.08 11.48
C ALA A 88 4.78 -20.80 12.76
#